data_AF-A0A2P5A3S6-F1
#
_entry.id   AF-A0A2P5A3S6-F1
#
_cell.length_a   1.000
_cell.length_b   1.000
_cell.length_c   1.000
_cell.angle_alpha   90.00
_cell.angle_beta   90.00
_cell.angle_gamma   90.00
#
_symmetry.space_group_name_H-M   'P 1'
#
loop_
_entity.id
_entity.type
_entity.pdbx_description
1 polymer ?
#
loop_
_entity_poly.entity_id
_entity_poly.type
_entity_poly.pdbx_seq_one_letter_code
_entity_poly.pdbx_strand_id
1 'polypeptide(L)'
;MELEGTEIDTVITQVSIGGFGRDVNAKDLMDFLEDEVGVVFRCRLKTSWTPSESYPKFEVADTAHIERADDARIVEPHAFVHFALSDSATWALK
;
A
#
# COMPACT_ATOMS: atom_id res chain seq x y z
N MET A 1 42.87 8.27 -2.32
CA MET A 1 41.89 7.17 -2.35
C MET A 1 40.54 7.84 -2.36
N GLU A 2 40.00 8.01 -3.55
CA GLU A 2 38.64 8.50 -3.74
C GLU A 2 37.73 7.32 -3.41
N LEU A 3 36.81 7.52 -2.46
CA LEU A 3 35.77 6.54 -2.17
C LEU A 3 34.82 6.55 -3.35
N GLU A 4 35.05 5.64 -4.31
CA GLU A 4 34.07 5.35 -5.34
C GLU A 4 32.76 5.01 -4.62
N GLY A 5 31.74 5.84 -4.88
CA GLY A 5 30.43 5.68 -4.28
C GLY A 5 29.93 4.28 -4.61
N THR A 6 29.81 3.45 -3.60
CA THR A 6 29.09 2.18 -3.72
C THR A 6 27.66 2.56 -4.08
N GLU A 7 27.30 2.37 -5.34
CA GLU A 7 25.91 2.37 -5.77
C GLU A 7 25.19 1.42 -4.81
N ILE A 8 24.35 1.98 -3.95
CA ILE A 8 23.54 1.18 -3.04
C ILE A 8 22.58 0.45 -3.97
N ASP A 9 22.89 -0.82 -4.28
CA ASP A 9 22.02 -1.68 -5.09
C ASP A 9 20.67 -1.72 -4.37
N THR A 10 19.74 -0.90 -4.85
CA THR A 10 18.49 -0.65 -4.14
C THR A 10 17.56 -1.75 -4.56
N VAL A 11 17.53 -2.82 -3.77
CA VAL A 11 16.67 -3.98 -3.99
C VAL A 11 15.21 -3.57 -3.79
N ILE A 12 14.49 -3.33 -4.89
CA ILE A 12 13.07 -3.00 -4.85
C ILE A 12 12.26 -4.29 -4.72
N THR A 13 11.51 -4.40 -3.63
CA THR A 13 10.57 -5.50 -3.39
C THR A 13 9.11 -5.06 -3.32
N GLN A 14 8.86 -3.74 -3.37
CA GLN A 14 7.51 -3.17 -3.34
C GLN A 14 7.00 -2.89 -4.75
N VAL A 15 5.78 -3.30 -5.04
CA VAL A 15 5.05 -2.95 -6.26
C VAL A 15 3.67 -2.38 -5.93
N SER A 16 3.13 -1.59 -6.86
CA SER A 16 1.75 -1.12 -6.81
C SER A 16 0.92 -1.87 -7.85
N ILE A 17 -0.13 -2.54 -7.40
CA ILE A 17 -1.04 -3.33 -8.25
C ILE A 17 -2.40 -2.65 -8.24
N GLY A 18 -3.05 -2.53 -9.39
CA GLY A 18 -4.40 -2.00 -9.52
C GLY A 18 -5.18 -2.75 -10.61
N GLY A 19 -6.39 -2.28 -10.92
CA GLY A 19 -7.21 -2.86 -12.00
C GLY A 19 -8.03 -4.08 -11.61
N PHE A 20 -8.18 -4.36 -10.30
CA PHE A 20 -9.01 -5.44 -9.78
C PHE A 20 -10.33 -4.92 -9.18
N GLY A 21 -11.30 -5.83 -9.03
CA GLY A 21 -12.64 -5.54 -8.54
C GLY A 21 -12.67 -5.05 -7.09
N ARG A 22 -13.76 -4.34 -6.72
CA ARG A 22 -13.96 -3.83 -5.35
C ARG A 22 -14.29 -4.92 -4.33
N ASP A 23 -14.71 -6.08 -4.82
CA ASP A 23 -15.03 -7.30 -4.08
C ASP A 23 -13.77 -8.04 -3.63
N VAL A 24 -12.62 -7.78 -4.25
CA VAL A 24 -11.33 -8.37 -3.86
C VAL A 24 -10.87 -7.78 -2.53
N ASN A 25 -10.68 -8.64 -1.54
CA ASN A 25 -10.10 -8.25 -0.27
C ASN A 25 -8.58 -8.47 -0.24
N ALA A 26 -7.90 -7.95 0.79
CA ALA A 26 -6.44 -8.01 0.88
C ALA A 26 -5.90 -9.45 0.96
N LYS A 27 -6.67 -10.36 1.54
CA LYS A 27 -6.31 -11.77 1.63
C LYS A 27 -6.45 -12.46 0.29
N ASP A 28 -7.56 -12.26 -0.44
CA ASP A 28 -7.75 -12.88 -1.76
C ASP A 28 -6.60 -12.48 -2.71
N LEU A 29 -6.23 -11.20 -2.70
CA LEU A 29 -5.12 -10.68 -3.49
C LEU A 29 -3.78 -11.25 -3.04
N MET A 30 -3.55 -11.40 -1.73
CA MET A 30 -2.34 -11.99 -1.19
C MET A 30 -2.21 -13.45 -1.60
N ASP A 31 -3.25 -14.26 -1.37
CA ASP A 31 -3.26 -15.70 -1.67
C ASP A 31 -2.97 -15.94 -3.17
N PHE A 32 -3.59 -15.14 -4.05
CA PHE A 32 -3.32 -15.18 -5.50
C PHE A 32 -1.86 -14.86 -5.84
N LEU A 33 -1.29 -13.81 -5.26
CA LEU A 33 0.09 -13.41 -5.55
C LEU A 33 1.12 -14.40 -4.99
N GLU A 34 0.83 -15.03 -3.86
CA GLU A 34 1.71 -16.07 -3.31
C GLU A 34 1.74 -17.34 -4.17
N ASP A 35 0.62 -17.68 -4.81
CA ASP A 35 0.51 -18.82 -5.74
C ASP A 35 1.20 -18.52 -7.09
N GLU A 36 0.98 -17.32 -7.65
CA GLU A 36 1.41 -16.98 -9.02
C GLU A 36 2.80 -16.32 -9.11
N VAL A 37 3.24 -15.63 -8.06
CA VAL A 37 4.43 -14.76 -8.09
C VAL A 37 5.47 -15.14 -7.04
N GLY A 38 5.02 -15.38 -5.81
CA GLY A 38 5.87 -15.76 -4.69
C GLY A 38 5.53 -15.06 -3.39
N VAL A 39 6.28 -15.39 -2.34
CA VAL A 39 5.96 -15.05 -0.95
C VAL A 39 5.74 -13.55 -0.75
N VAL A 40 4.60 -13.20 -0.15
CA VAL A 40 4.19 -11.81 0.12
C VAL A 40 4.44 -11.50 1.58
N PHE A 41 5.30 -10.52 1.85
CA PHE A 41 5.56 -10.07 3.22
C PHE A 41 4.47 -9.11 3.72
N ARG A 42 3.92 -8.30 2.81
CA ARG A 42 2.88 -7.32 3.14
C ARG A 42 2.02 -6.96 1.95
N CYS A 43 0.71 -7.11 2.07
CA CYS A 43 -0.27 -6.60 1.10
C CYS A 43 -1.10 -5.49 1.76
N ARG A 44 -1.01 -4.26 1.25
CA ARG A 44 -1.81 -3.11 1.76
C ARG A 44 -2.78 -2.65 0.69
N LEU A 45 -3.99 -3.21 0.73
CA LEU A 45 -5.11 -2.83 -0.10
C LEU A 45 -5.68 -1.45 0.29
N LYS A 46 -6.00 -0.66 -0.72
CA LYS A 46 -6.60 0.68 -0.62
C LYS A 46 -7.83 0.75 -1.52
N THR A 47 -8.98 0.99 -0.89
CA THR A 47 -10.27 1.17 -1.56
C THR A 47 -10.91 2.52 -1.24
N SER A 48 -10.34 3.25 -0.28
CA SER A 48 -10.73 4.62 0.05
C SER A 48 -9.51 5.47 0.37
N TRP A 49 -9.71 6.77 0.26
CA TRP A 49 -8.75 7.79 0.64
C TRP A 49 -9.36 8.68 1.73
N THR A 50 -8.64 8.77 2.84
CA THR A 50 -8.98 9.65 3.96
C THR A 50 -8.62 11.09 3.60
N PRO A 51 -9.57 12.03 3.61
CA PRO A 51 -9.29 13.45 3.34
C PRO A 51 -8.22 14.03 4.28
N SER A 52 -7.40 14.95 3.78
CA SER A 52 -6.38 15.62 4.62
C SER A 52 -6.99 16.40 5.79
N GLU A 53 -8.19 16.94 5.61
CA GLU A 53 -8.89 17.72 6.63
C GLU A 53 -9.52 16.88 7.73
N SER A 54 -9.56 15.55 7.57
CA SER A 54 -10.18 14.63 8.54
C SER A 54 -9.21 14.15 9.62
N TYR A 55 -7.93 14.57 9.60
CA TYR A 55 -6.99 14.23 10.67
C TYR A 55 -7.31 15.01 11.95
N PRO A 56 -7.15 14.39 13.14
CA PRO A 56 -7.47 15.03 14.40
C PRO A 56 -6.56 16.22 14.68
N LYS A 57 -7.16 17.33 15.09
CA LYS A 57 -6.43 18.50 15.61
C LYS A 57 -6.18 18.28 17.10
N PHE A 58 -4.95 17.91 17.47
CA PHE A 58 -4.57 17.58 18.85
C PHE A 58 -4.57 18.79 19.81
N GLU A 59 -4.72 19.99 19.28
CA GLU A 59 -4.82 21.24 20.04
C GLU A 59 -6.25 21.51 20.58
N VAL A 60 -7.23 20.70 20.17
CA VAL A 60 -8.64 20.87 20.54
C VAL A 60 -8.90 20.24 21.90
N ALA A 61 -9.07 21.07 22.93
CA ALA A 61 -9.40 20.63 24.29
C ALA A 61 -10.88 20.22 24.46
N ASP A 62 -11.78 20.75 23.62
CA ASP A 62 -13.20 20.45 23.65
C ASP A 62 -13.64 19.73 22.36
N THR A 63 -14.00 18.46 22.51
CA THR A 63 -14.42 17.58 21.40
C THR A 63 -15.94 17.48 21.26
N ALA A 64 -16.72 18.17 22.11
CA ALA A 64 -18.19 18.06 22.15
C ALA A 64 -18.88 18.53 20.87
N HIS A 65 -18.22 19.35 20.05
CA HIS A 65 -18.73 19.91 18.80
C HIS A 65 -18.10 19.27 17.54
N ILE A 66 -17.32 18.19 17.69
CA ILE A 66 -16.74 17.49 16.53
C ILE A 66 -17.80 16.56 15.94
N GLU A 67 -18.29 16.92 14.75
CA GLU A 67 -19.15 16.03 13.96
C GLU A 67 -18.30 14.93 13.28
N ARG A 68 -18.80 13.69 13.31
CA ARG A 68 -18.18 12.59 12.56
C ARG A 68 -18.52 12.76 11.08
N ALA A 69 -17.52 13.07 10.27
CA ALA A 69 -17.64 13.00 8.82
C ALA A 69 -17.26 11.59 8.36
N ASP A 70 -18.23 10.85 7.82
CA ASP A 70 -17.99 9.59 7.08
C ASP A 70 -17.73 9.91 5.60
N ASP A 71 -16.83 10.86 5.31
CA ASP A 71 -16.59 11.43 3.98
C ASP A 71 -15.45 10.74 3.21
N ALA A 72 -15.08 9.51 3.62
CA ALA A 72 -14.02 8.75 2.99
C ALA A 72 -14.32 8.58 1.48
N ARG A 73 -13.45 9.15 0.65
CA ARG A 73 -13.63 9.09 -0.80
C ARG A 73 -13.27 7.70 -1.29
N ILE A 74 -14.23 7.01 -1.92
CA ILE A 74 -13.96 5.72 -2.55
C ILE A 74 -13.03 5.96 -3.75
N VAL A 75 -11.96 5.18 -3.83
CA VAL A 75 -11.00 5.22 -4.94
C VAL A 75 -11.02 3.90 -5.70
N GLU A 76 -10.43 3.89 -6.90
CA GLU A 76 -10.19 2.62 -7.60
C GLU A 76 -9.30 1.71 -6.75
N PRO A 77 -9.68 0.44 -6.55
CA PRO A 77 -8.91 -0.51 -5.76
C PRO A 77 -7.48 -0.63 -6.27
N HIS A 78 -6.53 -0.43 -5.36
CA HIS A 78 -5.11 -0.64 -5.60
C HIS A 78 -4.43 -1.16 -4.34
N ALA A 79 -3.32 -1.86 -4.50
CA ALA A 79 -2.59 -2.47 -3.41
C ALA A 79 -1.10 -2.18 -3.53
N PHE A 80 -0.48 -1.89 -2.38
CA PHE A 80 0.98 -1.87 -2.25
C PHE A 80 1.43 -3.20 -1.70
N VAL A 81 2.15 -3.96 -2.49
CA VAL A 81 2.58 -5.32 -2.16
C VAL A 81 4.09 -5.34 -2.00
N HIS A 82 4.57 -5.88 -0.88
CA HIS A 82 5.98 -6.17 -0.66
C HIS A 82 6.18 -7.67 -0.78
N PHE A 83 7.02 -8.07 -1.71
CA PHE A 83 7.47 -9.45 -1.84
C PHE A 83 8.68 -9.72 -0.94
N ALA A 84 8.88 -10.99 -0.57
CA ALA A 84 10.06 -11.40 0.18
C ALA A 84 11.35 -11.30 -0.65
N LEU A 85 11.24 -11.42 -1.99
CA LEU A 85 12.36 -11.40 -2.94
C LEU A 85 12.12 -10.36 -4.03
N SER A 86 13.20 -9.72 -4.51
CA SER A 86 13.13 -8.75 -5.63
C SER A 86 12.76 -9.40 -6.95
N ASP A 87 13.11 -10.68 -7.13
CA ASP A 87 12.77 -11.42 -8.34
C ASP A 87 11.25 -11.58 -8.48
N SER A 88 10.55 -11.82 -7.36
CA SER A 88 9.08 -11.85 -7.31
C SER A 88 8.49 -10.47 -7.64
N ALA A 89 9.06 -9.38 -7.11
CA ALA A 89 8.63 -8.03 -7.47
C ALA A 89 8.87 -7.72 -8.97
N THR A 90 9.99 -8.17 -9.52
CA THR A 90 10.31 -8.03 -10.94
C THR A 90 9.38 -8.87 -11.82
N TRP A 91 9.02 -10.08 -11.37
CA TRP A 91 8.07 -10.95 -12.05
C TRP A 91 6.66 -10.35 -12.08
N ALA A 92 6.21 -9.74 -10.97
CA ALA A 92 4.91 -9.08 -10.88
C ALA A 92 4.73 -7.89 -11.85
N LEU A 93 5.82 -7.36 -12.42
CA LEU A 93 5.80 -6.25 -13.37
C LEU A 93 5.76 -6.69 -14.84
N LYS A 94 5.89 -7.99 -15.11
CA LYS A 94 5.83 -8.56 -16.48
C LYS A 94 4.39 -8.81 -16.91
#